data_AF-A0A1B5DAV3-F1
#
_entry.id   AF-A0A1B5DAV3-F1
#
_cell.length_a   1.000
_cell.length_b   1.000
_cell.length_c   1.000
_cell.angle_alpha   90.00
_cell.angle_beta   90.00
_cell.angle_gamma   90.00
#
_symmetry.space_group_name_H-M   'P 1'
#
loop_
_entity.id
_entity.type
_entity.pdbx_description
1 polymer ?
#
loop_
_entity_poly.entity_id
_entity_poly.type
_entity_poly.pdbx_seq_one_letter_code
_entity_poly.pdbx_strand_id
1 'polypeptide(L)'
;MRKKVKVFTLCRKQSYVDKAALIGFACWVAMESQMKRELKLMDVRAWIVPAINHQQILFFFDDFDRPIGYITWANLAPDTEQRLLKAPDFSLHDAEWDEGRRTWIIDCCFLEGRAGHAEPEIHRLLKAEGIDKIFWTRRDENNVVKAIIENVLH
;
A
#
# COMPACT_ATOMS: atom_id res chain seq x y z
N MET A 1 -42.19 -13.68 5.81
CA MET A 1 -42.20 -12.20 5.74
C MET A 1 -40.79 -11.71 5.37
N ARG A 2 -40.58 -11.11 4.19
CA ARG A 2 -39.27 -10.50 3.84
C ARG A 2 -39.09 -9.21 4.63
N LYS A 3 -38.01 -9.06 5.39
CA LYS A 3 -37.62 -7.77 5.99
C LYS A 3 -37.52 -6.73 4.87
N LYS A 4 -38.34 -5.67 4.92
CA LYS A 4 -38.19 -4.53 4.02
C LYS A 4 -36.87 -3.82 4.37
N VAL A 5 -35.88 -3.96 3.50
CA VAL A 5 -34.62 -3.22 3.61
C VAL A 5 -34.91 -1.78 3.21
N LYS A 6 -34.60 -0.81 4.08
CA LYS A 6 -34.65 0.61 3.72
C LYS A 6 -33.43 0.93 2.85
N VAL A 7 -33.68 1.44 1.65
CA VAL A 7 -32.65 1.86 0.70
C VAL A 7 -32.47 3.38 0.80
N PHE A 8 -31.23 3.84 0.70
CA PHE A 8 -30.86 5.25 0.69
C PHE A 8 -29.70 5.45 -0.30
N THR A 9 -29.52 6.67 -0.81
CA THR A 9 -28.57 6.99 -1.88
C THR A 9 -27.25 7.60 -1.39
N LEU A 10 -27.16 7.95 -0.10
CA LEU A 10 -25.97 8.58 0.49
C LEU A 10 -25.38 7.70 1.59
N CYS A 11 -24.07 7.45 1.53
CA CYS A 11 -23.38 6.77 2.62
C CYS A 11 -23.42 7.64 3.88
N ARG A 12 -23.98 7.11 4.96
CA ARG A 12 -24.12 7.83 6.24
C ARG A 12 -23.02 7.49 7.25
N LYS A 13 -22.21 6.46 6.98
CA LYS A 13 -21.17 6.00 7.90
C LYS A 13 -19.83 6.54 7.41
N GLN A 14 -19.26 7.46 8.19
CA GLN A 14 -18.02 8.14 7.85
C GLN A 14 -16.88 7.16 7.55
N SER A 15 -16.74 6.07 8.32
CA SER A 15 -15.72 5.05 8.07
C SER A 15 -15.77 4.43 6.67
N TYR A 16 -16.94 4.31 6.06
CA TYR A 16 -17.05 3.83 4.67
C TYR A 16 -16.71 4.92 3.67
N VAL A 17 -17.03 6.19 3.98
CA VAL A 17 -16.65 7.35 3.16
C VAL A 17 -15.13 7.50 3.14
N ASP A 18 -14.48 7.48 4.32
CA ASP A 18 -13.04 7.62 4.44
C ASP A 18 -12.31 6.47 3.72
N LYS A 19 -12.75 5.24 3.94
CA LYS A 19 -12.19 4.08 3.24
C LYS A 19 -12.36 4.18 1.72
N ALA A 20 -13.52 4.62 1.25
CA ALA A 20 -13.75 4.84 -0.18
C ALA A 20 -12.84 5.95 -0.74
N ALA A 21 -12.59 7.01 0.03
CA ALA A 21 -11.68 8.08 -0.35
C ALA A 21 -10.23 7.58 -0.48
N LEU A 22 -9.73 6.81 0.49
CA LEU A 22 -8.38 6.23 0.45
C LEU A 22 -8.21 5.28 -0.74
N ILE A 23 -9.20 4.41 -1.00
CA ILE A 23 -9.19 3.57 -2.21
C ILE A 23 -9.20 4.45 -3.47
N GLY A 24 -10.00 5.52 -3.47
CA GLY A 24 -10.06 6.50 -4.56
C GLY A 24 -8.72 7.15 -4.84
N PHE A 25 -7.98 7.58 -3.82
CA PHE A 25 -6.64 8.16 -3.97
C PHE A 25 -5.65 7.16 -4.59
N ALA A 26 -5.65 5.90 -4.11
CA ALA A 26 -4.77 4.87 -4.67
C ALA A 26 -5.05 4.60 -6.15
N CYS A 27 -6.35 4.48 -6.50
CA CYS A 27 -6.78 4.31 -7.88
C CYS A 27 -6.45 5.54 -8.74
N TRP A 28 -6.61 6.75 -8.21
CA TRP A 28 -6.26 7.98 -8.92
C TRP A 28 -4.79 8.02 -9.30
N VAL A 29 -3.89 7.79 -8.35
CA VAL A 29 -2.45 7.74 -8.60
C VAL A 29 -2.11 6.65 -9.63
N ALA A 30 -2.73 5.47 -9.53
CA ALA A 30 -2.49 4.37 -10.46
C ALA A 30 -2.93 4.69 -11.90
N MET A 31 -4.07 5.39 -12.08
CA MET A 31 -4.55 5.82 -13.40
C MET A 31 -3.58 6.81 -14.06
N GLU A 32 -3.00 7.72 -13.28
CA GLU A 32 -2.09 8.76 -13.76
C GLU A 32 -0.64 8.26 -13.92
N SER A 33 -0.23 7.23 -13.18
CA SER A 33 1.10 6.64 -13.25
C SER A 33 1.26 5.71 -14.45
N GLN A 34 2.29 5.90 -15.28
CA GLN A 34 2.61 4.99 -16.39
C GLN A 34 2.88 3.55 -15.92
N MET A 35 3.39 3.38 -14.70
CA MET A 35 3.78 2.07 -14.16
C MET A 35 2.60 1.18 -13.76
N LYS A 36 1.43 1.77 -13.49
CA LYS A 36 0.28 1.04 -12.90
C LYS A 36 -1.05 1.29 -13.60
N ARG A 37 -1.03 1.73 -14.86
CA ARG A 37 -2.27 1.93 -15.64
C ARG A 37 -3.12 0.67 -15.77
N GLU A 38 -2.53 -0.51 -15.63
CA GLU A 38 -3.20 -1.80 -15.71
C GLU A 38 -3.63 -2.39 -14.35
N LEU A 39 -3.60 -1.60 -13.27
CA LEU A 39 -4.03 -2.05 -11.94
C LEU A 39 -5.46 -2.60 -11.97
N LYS A 40 -5.63 -3.89 -11.67
CA LYS A 40 -6.95 -4.54 -11.69
C LYS A 40 -7.66 -4.32 -10.35
N LEU A 41 -9.00 -4.36 -10.35
CA LEU A 41 -9.78 -4.30 -9.10
C LEU A 41 -9.42 -5.42 -8.12
N MET A 42 -8.98 -6.57 -8.63
CA MET A 42 -8.49 -7.67 -7.80
C MET A 42 -7.19 -7.29 -7.07
N ASP A 43 -6.31 -6.52 -7.70
CA ASP A 43 -5.07 -6.04 -7.09
C ASP A 43 -5.38 -4.99 -6.01
N VAL A 44 -6.33 -4.09 -6.25
CA VAL A 44 -6.82 -3.15 -5.23
C VAL A 44 -7.34 -3.90 -4.00
N ARG A 45 -8.12 -4.97 -4.23
CA ARG A 45 -8.66 -5.80 -3.14
C ARG A 45 -7.57 -6.57 -2.39
N ALA A 46 -6.54 -7.04 -3.08
CA ALA A 46 -5.46 -7.83 -2.49
C ALA A 46 -4.41 -6.98 -1.77
N TRP A 47 -4.12 -5.78 -2.27
CA TRP A 47 -2.97 -4.98 -1.83
C TRP A 47 -3.34 -3.67 -1.15
N ILE A 48 -4.34 -2.95 -1.65
CA ILE A 48 -4.69 -1.62 -1.12
C ILE A 48 -5.66 -1.74 0.05
N VAL A 49 -6.68 -2.61 -0.07
CA VAL A 49 -7.70 -2.75 0.98
C VAL A 49 -7.12 -3.25 2.31
N PRO A 50 -6.25 -4.28 2.34
CA PRO A 50 -5.62 -4.71 3.58
C PRO A 50 -4.69 -3.64 4.16
N ALA A 51 -3.87 -2.97 3.33
CA ALA A 51 -3.02 -1.86 3.77
C ALA A 51 -3.84 -0.77 4.49
N ILE A 52 -5.00 -0.39 3.93
CA ILE A 52 -5.90 0.57 4.56
C ILE A 52 -6.48 0.03 5.87
N ASN A 53 -6.89 -1.24 5.91
CA ASN A 53 -7.45 -1.86 7.12
C ASN A 53 -6.44 -1.85 8.27
N HIS A 54 -5.17 -2.11 7.96
CA HIS A 54 -4.06 -2.14 8.91
C HIS A 54 -3.46 -0.77 9.19
N GLN A 55 -3.94 0.31 8.53
CA GLN A 55 -3.34 1.65 8.58
C GLN A 55 -1.87 1.69 8.11
N GLN A 56 -1.50 0.75 7.24
CA GLN A 56 -0.15 0.59 6.69
C GLN A 56 -0.06 1.11 5.26
N ILE A 57 -0.58 2.33 5.06
CA ILE A 57 -0.55 3.05 3.79
C ILE A 57 -0.37 4.55 4.07
N LEU A 58 0.51 5.18 3.28
CA LEU A 58 0.69 6.63 3.28
C LEU A 58 0.38 7.18 1.90
N PHE A 59 -0.35 8.29 1.86
CA PHE A 59 -0.63 9.05 0.64
C PHE A 59 0.16 10.35 0.66
N PHE A 60 0.61 10.77 -0.52
CA PHE A 60 1.35 12.01 -0.72
C PHE A 60 0.57 12.91 -1.67
N PHE A 61 0.54 14.19 -1.34
CA PHE A 61 -0.20 15.21 -2.08
C PHE A 61 0.73 16.34 -2.51
N ASP A 62 0.40 17.02 -3.60
CA ASP A 62 1.08 18.27 -3.97
C ASP A 62 0.44 19.48 -3.30
N ASP A 63 0.99 20.67 -3.58
CA ASP A 63 0.52 21.95 -3.01
C ASP A 63 -0.94 22.31 -3.38
N PHE A 64 -1.57 21.53 -4.26
CA PHE A 64 -2.98 21.68 -4.67
C PHE A 64 -3.86 20.53 -4.15
N ASP A 65 -3.40 19.77 -3.16
CA ASP A 65 -4.07 18.61 -2.56
C ASP A 65 -4.37 17.48 -3.57
N ARG A 66 -3.61 17.39 -4.67
CA ARG A 66 -3.76 16.30 -5.64
C ARG A 66 -2.93 15.10 -5.19
N PRO A 67 -3.49 13.87 -5.20
CA PRO A 67 -2.72 12.70 -4.82
C PRO A 67 -1.64 12.44 -5.89
N ILE A 68 -0.38 12.43 -5.46
CA ILE A 68 0.79 12.26 -6.33
C ILE A 68 1.54 10.94 -6.09
N GLY A 69 1.18 10.24 -5.01
CA GLY A 69 1.77 8.95 -4.72
C GLY A 69 1.21 8.27 -3.48
N TYR A 70 1.58 7.01 -3.31
CA TYR A 70 1.40 6.26 -2.09
C TYR A 70 2.50 5.23 -1.88
N ILE A 71 2.67 4.82 -0.63
CA ILE A 71 3.40 3.60 -0.26
C ILE A 71 2.53 2.72 0.63
N THR A 72 2.71 1.41 0.54
CA THR A 72 2.16 0.43 1.49
C THR A 72 3.28 -0.37 2.12
N TRP A 73 3.08 -0.80 3.35
CA TRP A 73 4.01 -1.70 4.03
C TRP A 73 3.30 -2.82 4.79
N ALA A 74 4.05 -3.85 5.15
CA ALA A 74 3.60 -4.96 5.97
C ALA A 74 4.67 -5.37 6.99
N ASN A 75 4.26 -5.72 8.20
CA ASN A 75 5.13 -6.24 9.24
C ASN A 75 5.08 -7.78 9.22
N LEU A 76 6.06 -8.39 8.55
CA LEU A 76 6.00 -9.80 8.21
C LEU A 76 6.67 -10.70 9.26
N ALA A 77 6.07 -11.87 9.47
CA ALA A 77 6.71 -12.99 10.14
C ALA A 77 7.79 -13.64 9.24
N PRO A 78 8.78 -14.34 9.79
CA PRO A 78 9.89 -14.90 9.02
C PRO A 78 9.48 -15.87 7.90
N ASP A 79 8.41 -16.65 8.10
CA ASP A 79 7.90 -17.60 7.11
C ASP A 79 7.14 -16.90 5.97
N THR A 80 6.38 -15.85 6.28
CA THR A 80 5.71 -14.99 5.30
C THR A 80 6.72 -14.20 4.46
N GLU A 81 7.76 -13.66 5.09
CA GLU A 81 8.90 -13.04 4.39
C GLU A 81 9.55 -14.02 3.41
N GLN A 82 9.78 -15.28 3.82
CA GLN A 82 10.34 -16.29 2.91
C GLN A 82 9.43 -16.56 1.71
N ARG A 83 8.11 -16.60 1.90
CA ARG A 83 7.15 -16.80 0.80
C ARG A 83 7.14 -15.60 -0.14
N LEU A 84 7.12 -14.37 0.40
CA LEU A 84 7.24 -13.14 -0.38
C LEU A 84 8.47 -13.16 -1.29
N LEU A 85 9.61 -13.63 -0.78
CA LEU A 85 10.86 -13.65 -1.54
C LEU A 85 10.95 -14.77 -2.60
N LYS A 86 10.28 -15.90 -2.38
CA LYS A 86 10.45 -17.11 -3.20
C LYS A 86 9.37 -17.30 -4.27
N ALA A 87 8.16 -16.79 -4.05
CA ALA A 87 7.03 -17.01 -4.95
C ALA A 87 6.69 -15.72 -5.74
N PRO A 88 6.85 -15.72 -7.08
CA PRO A 88 6.53 -14.57 -7.92
C PRO A 88 5.07 -14.13 -7.82
N ASP A 89 4.14 -15.08 -7.72
CA ASP A 89 2.69 -14.78 -7.64
C ASP A 89 2.17 -14.70 -6.20
N PHE A 90 3.07 -14.55 -5.22
CA PHE A 90 2.67 -14.52 -3.83
C PHE A 90 1.84 -13.28 -3.51
N SER A 91 0.71 -13.49 -2.84
CA SER A 91 -0.12 -12.44 -2.27
C SER A 91 -0.31 -12.67 -0.79
N LEU A 92 -0.14 -11.61 0.01
CA LEU A 92 -0.35 -11.65 1.45
C LEU A 92 -1.83 -11.90 1.75
N HIS A 93 -2.11 -12.83 2.64
CA HIS A 93 -3.40 -12.90 3.29
C HIS A 93 -3.57 -11.69 4.23
N ASP A 94 -4.80 -11.20 4.46
CA ASP A 94 -5.08 -10.01 5.29
C ASP A 94 -4.40 -10.11 6.67
N ALA A 95 -4.49 -11.27 7.34
CA ALA A 95 -3.82 -11.52 8.63
C ALA A 95 -2.28 -11.47 8.60
N GLU A 96 -1.66 -11.64 7.43
CA GLU A 96 -0.20 -11.64 7.28
C GLU A 96 0.40 -10.23 7.14
N TRP A 97 -0.44 -9.20 7.03
CA TRP A 97 0.01 -7.81 6.88
C TRP A 97 0.69 -7.24 8.12
N ASP A 98 0.37 -7.77 9.30
CA ASP A 98 0.85 -7.24 10.58
C ASP A 98 1.00 -8.33 11.64
N GLU A 99 1.82 -9.34 11.35
CA GLU A 99 2.02 -10.51 12.21
C GLU A 99 3.46 -10.66 12.75
N GLY A 100 4.38 -9.81 12.28
CA GLY A 100 5.79 -9.91 12.63
C GLY A 100 6.44 -8.57 12.95
N ARG A 101 7.77 -8.53 12.82
CA ARG A 101 8.61 -7.38 13.22
C ARG A 101 9.48 -6.83 12.09
N ARG A 102 9.38 -7.41 10.90
CA ARG A 102 10.15 -6.98 9.73
C ARG A 102 9.24 -6.18 8.82
N THR A 103 9.44 -4.87 8.79
CA THR A 103 8.64 -3.98 7.95
C THR A 103 9.14 -4.03 6.51
N TRP A 104 8.28 -4.50 5.62
CA TRP A 104 8.52 -4.58 4.18
C TRP A 104 7.68 -3.55 3.45
N ILE A 105 8.29 -2.74 2.59
CA ILE A 105 7.54 -1.96 1.60
C ILE A 105 7.00 -2.95 0.58
N ILE A 106 5.68 -3.10 0.54
CA ILE A 106 4.99 -4.05 -0.34
C ILE A 106 4.73 -3.42 -1.68
N ASP A 107 4.33 -2.16 -1.69
CA ASP A 107 4.00 -1.47 -2.90
C ASP A 107 4.29 0.03 -2.82
N CYS A 108 4.72 0.61 -3.93
CA CYS A 108 4.87 2.05 -4.08
C CYS A 108 4.38 2.49 -5.45
N CYS A 109 3.69 3.62 -5.51
CA CYS A 109 3.29 4.22 -6.77
C CYS A 109 3.42 5.72 -6.65
N PHE A 110 4.15 6.33 -7.58
CA PHE A 110 4.28 7.76 -7.68
C PHE A 110 4.07 8.18 -9.12
N LEU A 111 3.63 9.41 -9.31
CA LEU A 111 3.73 10.06 -10.61
C LEU A 111 5.20 10.28 -10.96
N GLU A 112 5.49 10.34 -12.26
CA GLU A 112 6.85 10.43 -12.78
C GLU A 112 7.65 11.58 -12.15
N GLY A 113 8.88 11.29 -11.72
CA GLY A 113 9.77 12.26 -11.08
C GLY A 113 9.41 12.66 -9.64
N ARG A 114 8.30 12.17 -9.05
CA ARG A 114 7.85 12.63 -7.72
C ARG A 114 8.30 11.79 -6.53
N ALA A 115 8.73 10.54 -6.75
CA ALA A 115 9.14 9.64 -5.67
C ALA A 115 10.28 10.21 -4.80
N GLY A 116 11.27 10.87 -5.41
CA GLY A 116 12.42 11.44 -4.69
C GLY A 116 12.06 12.57 -3.71
N HIS A 117 10.95 13.27 -3.94
CA HIS A 117 10.45 14.30 -3.00
C HIS A 117 9.73 13.69 -1.80
N ALA A 118 9.22 12.47 -1.93
CA ALA A 118 8.49 11.79 -0.86
C ALA A 118 9.41 11.02 0.09
N GLU A 119 10.62 10.63 -0.33
CA GLU A 119 11.56 9.83 0.47
C GLU A 119 11.84 10.41 1.86
N PRO A 120 12.17 11.70 2.05
CA PRO A 120 12.40 12.25 3.39
C PRO A 120 11.17 12.15 4.28
N GLU A 121 9.99 12.32 3.69
CA GLU A 121 8.72 12.28 4.41
C GLU A 121 8.31 10.85 4.77
N ILE A 122 8.57 9.88 3.88
CA ILE A 122 8.43 8.44 4.17
C ILE A 122 9.28 8.08 5.39
N HIS A 123 10.55 8.46 5.39
CA HIS A 123 11.46 8.17 6.51
C HIS A 123 10.94 8.79 7.82
N ARG A 124 10.52 10.07 7.77
CA ARG A 124 9.98 10.78 8.92
C ARG A 124 8.73 10.10 9.49
N LEU A 125 7.78 9.73 8.63
CA LEU A 125 6.50 9.17 9.03
C LEU A 125 6.65 7.73 9.56
N LEU A 126 7.42 6.88 8.89
CA LEU A 126 7.65 5.50 9.36
C LEU A 126 8.39 5.49 10.70
N LYS A 127 9.36 6.40 10.90
CA LYS A 127 10.04 6.54 12.20
C LYS A 127 9.10 7.01 13.30
N ALA A 128 8.13 7.87 13.00
CA ALA A 128 7.11 8.29 13.95
C ALA A 128 6.20 7.12 14.38
N GLU A 129 6.03 6.11 13.52
CA GLU A 129 5.37 4.83 13.82
C GLU A 129 6.30 3.84 14.56
N GLY A 130 7.52 4.23 14.93
CA GLY A 130 8.48 3.37 15.63
C GLY A 130 9.18 2.34 14.72
N ILE A 131 9.15 2.56 13.41
CA ILE A 131 9.83 1.71 12.44
C ILE A 131 11.24 2.27 12.19
N ASP A 132 12.26 1.53 12.61
CA ASP A 132 13.67 1.94 12.45
C ASP A 132 14.33 1.37 11.17
N LYS A 133 13.70 0.37 10.57
CA LYS A 133 14.26 -0.38 9.45
C LYS A 133 13.17 -0.87 8.53
N ILE A 134 13.38 -0.68 7.23
CA ILE A 134 12.50 -1.21 6.18
C ILE A 134 13.27 -2.04 5.17
N PHE A 135 12.55 -2.97 4.56
CA PHE A 135 13.03 -3.86 3.52
C PHE A 135 12.18 -3.71 2.27
N TRP A 136 12.79 -3.85 1.09
CA TRP A 136 12.05 -3.94 -0.16
C TRP A 136 12.83 -4.74 -1.20
N THR A 137 12.13 -5.26 -2.19
CA THR A 137 12.76 -6.05 -3.26
C THR A 137 12.79 -5.26 -4.56
N ARG A 138 13.92 -5.32 -5.27
CA ARG A 138 13.93 -5.05 -6.71
C ARG A 138 13.62 -6.35 -7.45
N ARG A 139 12.58 -6.35 -8.28
CA ARG A 139 12.15 -7.49 -9.08
C ARG A 139 12.34 -7.21 -10.58
N ASP A 140 12.44 -8.26 -11.39
CA ASP A 140 12.41 -8.14 -12.86
C ASP A 140 10.97 -8.18 -13.41
N GLU A 141 10.85 -8.15 -14.73
CA GLU A 141 9.57 -8.22 -15.46
C GLU A 141 8.77 -9.51 -15.20
N ASN A 142 9.42 -10.59 -14.75
CA ASN A 142 8.79 -11.86 -14.39
C ASN A 142 8.51 -11.95 -12.87
N ASN A 143 8.59 -10.82 -12.18
CA ASN A 143 8.41 -10.67 -10.74
C ASN A 143 9.41 -11.48 -9.88
N VAL A 144 10.57 -11.84 -10.45
CA VAL A 144 11.63 -12.57 -9.74
C VAL A 144 12.50 -11.58 -8.98
N VAL A 145 12.75 -11.85 -7.70
CA VAL A 145 13.61 -11.02 -6.84
C VAL A 145 15.05 -11.01 -7.37
N LYS A 146 15.57 -9.81 -7.68
CA LYS A 146 16.96 -9.57 -8.10
C LYS A 146 17.83 -9.00 -6.99
N ALA A 147 17.24 -8.25 -6.07
CA ALA A 147 17.92 -7.69 -4.92
C ALA A 147 16.96 -7.50 -3.76
N ILE A 148 17.47 -7.66 -2.55
CA ILE A 148 16.82 -7.24 -1.31
C ILE A 148 17.58 -6.00 -0.85
N ILE A 149 16.84 -4.94 -0.56
CA ILE A 149 17.39 -3.66 -0.15
C ILE A 149 16.91 -3.41 1.27
N GLU A 150 17.86 -3.05 2.12
CA GLU A 150 17.66 -2.72 3.52
C GLU A 150 17.99 -1.25 3.72
N ASN A 151 17.03 -0.51 4.29
CA ASN A 151 17.20 0.90 4.63
C ASN A 151 17.02 1.06 6.14
N VAL A 152 18.06 1.56 6.81
CA VAL A 152 17.97 2.01 8.20
C VAL A 152 17.50 3.46 8.19
N LEU A 153 16.44 3.75 8.95
CA LEU A 153 15.85 5.08 9.04
C LEU A 153 16.57 5.87 10.15
N HIS A 154 17.59 6.65 9.77
CA HIS A 154 18.41 7.44 10.69
C HIS A 154 17.68 8.63 11.33
#